data_AF-A0A0N0XZT3-F1
#
_entry.id   AF-A0A0N0XZT3-F1
#
_cell.length_a   1.000
_cell.length_b   1.000
_cell.length_c   1.000
_cell.angle_alpha   90.00
_cell.angle_beta   90.00
_cell.angle_gamma   90.00
#
_symmetry.space_group_name_H-M   'P 1'
#
loop_
_entity.id
_entity.type
_entity.pdbx_description
1 polymer ?
#
loop_
_entity_poly.entity_id
_entity_poly.type
_entity_poly.pdbx_seq_one_letter_code
_entity_poly.pdbx_strand_id
1 'polypeptide(L)'
;MTTSTRGTAKIPAVLVLEDGRTFRGRAYGAVGETFGEAVFSTGVRDPARVPSNWRSVRSLDEELREQGVVGISGVDTRALTRHLRERGAMRVGIFSGNALPDEGTMLAEVRQAPEMKGANLSAEVATKEAYVVPAIGEKRFTVAAVDLGIKGMTP
;
A
#
# COMPACT_ATOMS: atom_id res chain seq x y z
N MET A 1 -10.33 -10.70 27.14
CA MET A 1 -9.15 -10.02 27.71
C MET A 1 -8.33 -9.50 26.55
N THR A 2 -8.53 -8.23 26.16
CA THR A 2 -7.77 -7.61 25.07
C THR A 2 -6.43 -7.17 25.64
N THR A 3 -5.38 -7.92 25.35
CA THR A 3 -4.01 -7.62 25.74
C THR A 3 -3.62 -6.28 25.12
N SER A 4 -3.47 -5.25 25.95
CA SER A 4 -2.93 -3.96 25.57
C SER A 4 -1.48 -4.14 25.14
N THR A 5 -1.23 -4.08 23.83
CA THR A 5 0.11 -4.12 23.25
C THR A 5 0.84 -2.84 23.65
N ARG A 6 1.69 -2.94 24.69
CA ARG A 6 2.61 -1.88 25.10
C ARG A 6 3.44 -1.45 23.89
N GLY A 7 3.54 -0.13 23.71
CA GLY A 7 4.10 0.51 22.52
C GLY A 7 5.42 -0.11 22.07
N THR A 8 5.39 -0.71 20.89
CA THR A 8 6.58 -1.04 20.13
C THR A 8 7.43 0.21 19.97
N ALA A 9 8.74 0.11 20.24
CA ALA A 9 9.69 1.17 19.96
C ALA A 9 9.47 1.58 18.50
N LYS A 10 8.97 2.79 18.30
CA LYS A 10 8.40 3.15 17.01
C LYS A 10 9.57 3.27 16.00
N ILE A 11 9.68 2.33 15.07
CA ILE A 11 10.81 2.21 14.15
C ILE A 11 10.81 3.39 13.16
N PRO A 12 11.94 4.08 12.93
CA PRO A 12 12.01 5.13 11.91
C PRO A 12 11.68 4.59 10.52
N ALA A 13 11.03 5.43 9.70
CA ALA A 13 10.78 5.12 8.30
C ALA A 13 10.86 6.40 7.45
N VAL A 14 11.20 6.22 6.17
CA VAL A 14 11.30 7.29 5.18
C VAL A 14 10.58 6.87 3.92
N LEU A 15 9.74 7.75 3.38
CA LEU A 15 9.16 7.64 2.05
C LEU A 15 9.95 8.57 1.12
N VAL A 16 10.48 8.04 0.02
CA VAL A 16 11.31 8.76 -0.96
C VAL A 16 10.62 8.75 -2.31
N LEU A 17 10.43 9.92 -2.90
CA LEU A 17 9.92 10.09 -4.26
C LEU A 17 11.08 10.17 -5.27
N GLU A 18 10.84 9.79 -6.52
CA GLU A 18 11.88 9.74 -7.57
C GLU A 18 12.54 11.10 -7.89
N ASP A 19 11.84 12.19 -7.57
CA ASP A 19 12.33 13.56 -7.71
C ASP A 19 13.20 14.02 -6.53
N GLY A 20 13.45 13.13 -5.56
CA GLY A 20 14.27 13.35 -4.39
C GLY A 20 13.52 13.85 -3.17
N ARG A 21 12.19 14.09 -3.26
CA ARG A 21 11.43 14.57 -2.11
C ARG A 21 11.20 13.45 -1.10
N THR A 22 11.57 13.69 0.16
CA THR A 22 11.46 12.70 1.24
C THR A 22 10.41 13.10 2.28
N PHE A 23 9.69 12.11 2.82
CA PHE A 23 8.76 12.27 3.93
C PHE A 23 9.15 11.31 5.06
N ARG A 24 9.50 11.89 6.22
CA ARG A 24 9.91 11.12 7.39
C ARG A 24 8.71 10.73 8.22
N GLY A 25 8.75 9.53 8.77
CA GLY A 25 7.68 8.95 9.54
C GLY A 25 8.17 7.76 10.35
N ARG A 26 7.27 6.82 10.58
CA ARG A 26 7.52 5.64 11.40
C ARG A 26 6.91 4.42 10.73
N ALA A 27 7.59 3.28 10.82
CA ALA A 27 7.12 2.05 10.21
C ALA A 27 5.70 1.72 10.70
N TYR A 28 4.83 1.34 9.76
CA TYR A 28 3.45 0.98 10.01
C TYR A 28 3.09 -0.22 9.13
N GLY A 29 2.92 -1.39 9.75
CA GLY A 29 2.93 -2.67 9.05
C GLY A 29 4.29 -3.37 9.15
N ALA A 30 4.66 -4.11 8.11
CA ALA A 30 5.94 -4.82 8.03
C ALA A 30 7.12 -3.83 8.01
N VAL A 31 8.26 -4.27 8.55
CA VAL A 31 9.53 -3.53 8.53
C VAL A 31 10.38 -4.05 7.38
N GLY A 32 10.94 -3.13 6.60
CA GLY A 32 11.71 -3.43 5.39
C GLY A 32 11.58 -2.28 4.40
N GLU A 33 11.69 -2.62 3.12
CA GLU A 33 11.52 -1.71 2.01
C GLU A 33 10.45 -2.18 1.02
N THR A 34 9.84 -1.24 0.31
CA THR A 34 8.93 -1.53 -0.79
C THR A 34 8.98 -0.41 -1.82
N PHE A 35 8.73 -0.75 -3.08
CA PHE A 35 8.76 0.16 -4.22
C PHE A 35 7.46 0.09 -5.01
N GLY A 36 7.10 1.18 -5.67
CA GLY A 36 5.94 1.23 -6.56
C GLY A 36 5.70 2.65 -7.05
N GLU A 37 4.46 2.95 -7.43
CA GLU A 37 4.04 4.34 -7.63
C GLU A 37 3.42 4.92 -6.36
N ALA A 38 3.62 6.23 -6.16
CA ALA A 38 3.16 6.96 -4.98
C ALA A 38 1.65 6.80 -4.71
N VAL A 39 0.84 6.53 -5.74
CA VAL A 39 -0.61 6.32 -5.65
C VAL A 39 -0.98 5.00 -4.95
N PHE A 40 -0.09 4.01 -4.93
CA PHE A 40 -0.33 2.67 -4.34
C PHE A 40 0.40 2.45 -3.01
N SER A 41 1.11 3.46 -2.52
CA SER A 41 1.87 3.36 -1.27
C SER A 41 0.99 3.38 -0.02
N THR A 42 1.32 2.54 0.97
CA THR A 42 0.60 2.47 2.24
C THR A 42 1.13 3.55 3.21
N GLY A 43 0.56 4.74 3.13
CA GLY A 43 0.93 5.90 3.96
C GLY A 43 -0.24 6.49 4.75
N VAL A 44 -0.05 6.76 6.05
CA VAL A 44 -1.04 7.39 6.91
C VAL A 44 -0.45 8.51 7.76
N ARG A 45 -1.23 9.56 8.05
CA ARG A 45 -0.78 10.63 8.95
C ARG A 45 -0.81 10.18 10.41
N ASP A 46 -1.96 9.72 10.88
CA ASP A 46 -2.15 9.29 12.28
C ASP A 46 -2.99 8.01 12.32
N PRO A 47 -2.38 6.85 12.61
CA PRO A 47 -3.12 5.61 12.75
C PRO A 47 -3.91 5.58 14.06
N ALA A 48 -5.07 4.91 14.04
CA ALA A 48 -5.88 4.74 15.24
C ALA A 48 -5.10 3.98 16.32
N ARG A 49 -5.08 4.52 17.54
CA ARG A 49 -4.42 3.87 18.70
C ARG A 49 -5.06 2.54 19.07
N VAL A 50 -6.39 2.47 18.98
CA VAL A 50 -7.19 1.27 19.28
C VAL A 50 -8.34 1.22 18.27
N PRO A 51 -8.56 0.09 17.57
CA PRO A 51 -9.74 -0.05 16.73
C PRO A 51 -11.00 -0.18 17.59
N SER A 52 -12.07 0.53 17.23
CA SER A 52 -13.33 0.54 17.97
C SER A 52 -14.50 0.29 17.02
N ASN A 53 -14.69 -0.98 16.67
CA ASN A 53 -15.79 -1.44 15.82
C ASN A 53 -16.15 -2.88 16.21
N TRP A 54 -17.44 -3.21 16.27
CA TRP A 54 -17.91 -4.55 16.63
C TRP A 54 -17.46 -5.65 15.65
N ARG A 55 -17.13 -5.28 14.40
CA ARG A 55 -16.59 -6.18 13.37
C ARG A 55 -15.07 -6.31 13.41
N SER A 56 -14.39 -5.55 14.28
CA SER A 56 -12.92 -5.54 14.32
C SER A 56 -12.40 -6.86 14.87
N VAL A 57 -11.55 -7.54 14.10
CA VAL A 57 -10.92 -8.80 14.53
C VAL A 57 -9.46 -8.58 14.95
N ARG A 58 -8.77 -7.60 14.34
CA ARG A 58 -7.38 -7.20 14.64
C ARG A 58 -7.13 -5.74 14.29
N SER A 59 -6.02 -5.16 14.72
CA SER A 59 -5.64 -3.80 14.31
C SER A 59 -5.12 -3.78 12.86
N LEU A 60 -5.15 -2.60 12.23
CA LEU A 60 -4.63 -2.45 10.87
C LEU A 60 -3.12 -2.72 10.80
N ASP A 61 -2.34 -2.31 11.81
CA ASP A 61 -0.89 -2.57 11.79
C ASP A 61 -0.55 -4.05 11.99
N GLU A 62 -1.38 -4.81 12.70
CA GLU A 62 -1.26 -6.26 12.81
C GLU A 62 -1.56 -6.92 11.46
N GLU A 63 -2.65 -6.56 10.80
CA GLU A 63 -3.00 -7.05 9.45
C GLU A 63 -1.89 -6.78 8.44
N LEU A 64 -1.39 -5.55 8.38
CA LEU A 64 -0.34 -5.17 7.42
C LEU A 64 0.96 -5.97 7.68
N ARG A 65 1.32 -6.23 8.93
CA ARG A 65 2.48 -7.09 9.25
C ARG A 65 2.27 -8.53 8.79
N GLU A 66 1.09 -9.08 9.03
CA GLU A 66 0.76 -10.46 8.68
C GLU A 66 0.77 -10.68 7.16
N GLN A 67 0.34 -9.68 6.39
CA GLN A 67 0.39 -9.70 4.93
C GLN A 67 1.76 -9.32 4.35
N GLY A 68 2.75 -8.97 5.17
CA GLY A 68 4.06 -8.51 4.70
C GLY A 68 4.03 -7.13 4.03
N VAL A 69 2.99 -6.32 4.27
CA VAL A 69 2.84 -5.00 3.66
C VAL A 69 3.63 -3.97 4.44
N VAL A 70 4.64 -3.40 3.79
CA VAL A 70 5.44 -2.29 4.32
C VAL A 70 4.63 -0.99 4.18
N GLY A 71 4.60 -0.20 5.24
CA GLY A 71 3.89 1.07 5.27
C GLY A 71 4.52 2.08 6.23
N ILE A 72 4.03 3.31 6.16
CA ILE A 72 4.56 4.44 6.93
C ILE A 72 3.44 5.26 7.59
N SER A 73 3.69 5.68 8.82
CA SER A 73 2.82 6.56 9.61
C SER A 73 3.52 7.86 9.97
N GLY A 74 2.77 8.90 10.34
CA GLY A 74 3.33 10.19 10.78
C GLY A 74 3.77 11.09 9.63
N VAL A 75 3.47 10.72 8.38
CA VAL A 75 3.83 11.51 7.20
C VAL A 75 2.86 12.67 6.99
N ASP A 76 3.37 13.79 6.46
CA ASP A 76 2.51 14.87 5.97
C ASP A 76 1.87 14.45 4.64
N THR A 77 0.78 13.67 4.74
CA THR A 77 0.01 13.19 3.58
C THR A 77 -0.57 14.34 2.76
N ARG A 78 -0.78 15.52 3.33
CA ARG A 78 -1.26 16.70 2.60
C ARG A 78 -0.17 17.27 1.72
N ALA A 79 1.05 17.42 2.24
CA ALA A 79 2.20 17.84 1.44
C ALA A 79 2.51 16.84 0.33
N LEU A 80 2.46 15.53 0.61
CA LEU A 80 2.58 14.48 -0.39
C LEU A 80 1.49 14.60 -1.48
N THR A 81 0.23 14.67 -1.08
CA THR A 81 -0.90 14.79 -2.03
C THR A 81 -0.79 16.04 -2.91
N ARG A 82 -0.42 17.18 -2.33
CA ARG A 82 -0.21 18.43 -3.09
C ARG A 82 0.91 18.28 -4.11
N HIS A 83 2.02 17.69 -3.70
CA HIS A 83 3.16 17.45 -4.56
C HIS A 83 2.80 16.55 -5.75
N LEU A 84 2.14 15.42 -5.50
CA LEU A 84 1.69 14.51 -6.56
C LEU A 84 0.64 15.15 -7.49
N ARG A 85 -0.24 16.02 -6.96
CA ARG A 85 -1.18 16.78 -7.77
C ARG A 85 -0.50 17.75 -8.73
N GLU A 86 0.58 18.39 -8.28
CA GLU A 86 1.32 19.39 -9.06
C GLU A 86 2.30 18.75 -10.04
N ARG A 87 2.89 17.59 -9.70
CA ARG A 87 3.98 16.94 -10.46
C ARG A 87 3.57 15.68 -11.20
N GLY A 88 2.40 15.10 -10.89
CA GLY A 88 1.96 13.82 -11.41
C GLY A 88 2.34 12.64 -10.51
N ALA A 89 1.85 11.45 -10.88
CA ALA A 89 2.25 10.19 -10.28
C ALA A 89 3.71 9.88 -10.64
N MET A 90 4.43 9.25 -9.70
CA MET A 90 5.85 8.99 -9.80
C MET A 90 6.24 7.78 -8.95
N ARG A 91 7.44 7.23 -9.21
CA ARG A 91 8.01 6.17 -8.38
C ARG A 91 8.22 6.64 -6.95
N VAL A 92 8.03 5.71 -6.03
CA VAL A 92 8.20 5.88 -4.59
C VAL A 92 8.89 4.65 -4.01
N GLY A 93 9.65 4.86 -2.94
CA GLY A 93 10.11 3.81 -2.04
C GLY A 93 9.74 4.14 -0.60
N ILE A 94 9.38 3.14 0.18
CA ILE A 94 9.27 3.24 1.65
C ILE A 94 10.38 2.39 2.24
N PHE A 95 11.12 2.94 3.19
CA PHE A 95 12.29 2.35 3.83
C PHE A 95 12.13 2.38 5.34
N SER A 96 12.48 1.31 6.06
CA SER A 96 12.34 1.24 7.51
C SER A 96 13.29 0.26 8.19
N GLY A 97 13.63 0.55 9.45
CA GLY A 97 14.48 -0.32 10.27
C GLY A 97 15.88 -0.51 9.66
N ASN A 98 16.28 -1.77 9.47
CA ASN A 98 17.58 -2.10 8.88
C ASN A 98 17.68 -1.78 7.38
N ALA A 99 16.54 -1.58 6.70
CA ALA A 99 16.47 -1.15 5.31
C ALA A 99 16.42 0.38 5.20
N LEU A 100 17.25 1.09 5.97
CA LEU A 100 17.39 2.55 5.92
C LEU A 100 18.84 2.89 5.53
N PRO A 101 19.19 2.81 4.24
CA PRO A 101 20.49 3.26 3.76
C PRO A 101 20.56 4.80 3.74
N ASP A 102 21.65 5.37 3.23
CA ASP A 102 21.76 6.81 3.04
C ASP A 102 20.77 7.34 1.99
N GLU A 103 20.49 8.65 2.03
CA GLU A 103 19.50 9.27 1.14
C GLU A 103 19.84 9.13 -0.36
N GLY A 104 21.13 9.08 -0.71
CA GLY A 104 21.58 8.88 -2.08
C GLY A 104 21.24 7.49 -2.59
N THR A 105 21.52 6.46 -1.78
CA THR A 105 21.18 5.07 -2.08
C THR A 105 19.67 4.87 -2.20
N MET A 106 18.88 5.37 -1.24
CA MET A 106 17.41 5.26 -1.31
C MET A 106 16.84 5.87 -2.60
N LEU A 107 17.32 7.05 -2.99
CA LEU A 107 16.86 7.72 -4.21
C LEU A 107 17.28 6.95 -5.48
N ALA A 108 18.48 6.38 -5.48
CA ALA A 108 18.97 5.57 -6.60
C ALA A 108 18.08 4.32 -6.81
N GLU A 109 17.74 3.62 -5.73
CA GLU A 109 16.87 2.44 -5.78
C GLU A 109 15.44 2.80 -6.25
N VAL A 110 14.87 3.90 -5.76
CA VAL A 110 13.55 4.39 -6.21
C VAL A 110 13.55 4.67 -7.71
N ARG A 111 14.63 5.22 -8.26
CA ARG A 111 14.74 5.51 -9.71
C ARG A 111 14.93 4.26 -10.56
N GLN A 112 15.46 3.18 -9.97
CA GLN A 112 15.62 1.89 -10.65
C GLN A 112 14.34 1.05 -10.63
N ALA A 113 13.37 1.38 -9.77
CA ALA A 113 12.09 0.69 -9.77
C ALA A 113 11.41 0.76 -11.15
N PRO A 114 10.73 -0.31 -11.60
CA PRO A 114 9.99 -0.30 -12.86
C PRO A 114 8.91 0.79 -12.87
N GLU A 115 8.73 1.44 -14.02
CA GLU A 115 7.60 2.36 -14.21
C GLU A 115 6.33 1.57 -14.48
N MET A 116 5.18 2.00 -13.93
CA MET A 116 3.90 1.39 -14.28
C MET A 116 3.43 1.80 -15.68
N LYS A 117 3.90 2.94 -16.18
CA LYS A 117 3.55 3.41 -17.52
C LYS A 117 4.05 2.40 -18.57
N GLY A 118 3.10 1.76 -19.25
CA GLY A 118 3.38 0.74 -20.26
C GLY A 118 3.52 -0.69 -19.71
N ALA A 119 3.36 -0.90 -18.39
CA ALA A 119 3.35 -2.23 -17.80
C ALA A 119 2.02 -2.96 -18.05
N ASN A 120 2.08 -4.27 -18.35
CA ASN A 120 0.89 -5.13 -18.50
C ASN A 120 0.47 -5.72 -17.15
N LEU A 121 -0.04 -4.88 -16.26
CA LEU A 121 -0.45 -5.29 -14.90
C LEU A 121 -1.69 -6.19 -14.91
N SER A 122 -2.55 -6.07 -15.93
CA SER A 122 -3.73 -6.95 -16.08
C SER A 122 -3.35 -8.43 -16.16
N ALA A 123 -2.22 -8.77 -16.78
CA ALA A 123 -1.77 -10.15 -16.87
C ALA A 123 -1.31 -10.73 -15.52
N GLU A 124 -0.90 -9.87 -14.57
CA GLU A 124 -0.45 -10.30 -13.24
C GLU A 124 -1.62 -10.61 -12.30
N VAL A 125 -2.75 -9.93 -12.50
CA VAL A 125 -3.91 -9.99 -11.60
C VAL A 125 -5.10 -10.76 -12.16
N ALA A 126 -5.16 -10.97 -13.47
CA ALA A 126 -6.26 -11.69 -14.11
C ALA A 126 -6.29 -13.17 -13.69
N THR A 127 -7.49 -13.71 -13.58
CA THR A 127 -7.70 -15.16 -13.41
C THR A 127 -7.04 -15.96 -14.53
N LYS A 128 -6.41 -17.07 -14.17
CA LYS A 128 -5.76 -17.99 -15.13
C LYS A 128 -6.77 -18.88 -15.86
N GLU A 129 -7.91 -19.12 -15.22
CA GLU A 129 -8.95 -20.00 -15.73
C GLU A 129 -10.32 -19.31 -15.64
N ALA A 130 -11.19 -19.62 -16.59
CA ALA A 130 -12.56 -19.11 -16.58
C ALA A 130 -13.35 -19.75 -15.44
N TYR A 131 -14.14 -18.94 -14.73
CA TYR A 131 -15.02 -19.40 -13.67
C TYR A 131 -16.39 -18.73 -13.78
N VAL A 132 -17.39 -19.33 -13.14
CA VAL A 132 -18.77 -18.84 -13.14
C VAL A 132 -19.09 -18.26 -11.77
N VAL A 133 -19.51 -16.99 -11.75
CA VAL A 133 -20.15 -16.39 -10.58
C VAL A 133 -21.65 -16.69 -10.66
N PRO A 134 -22.24 -17.40 -9.68
CA PRO A 134 -23.66 -17.71 -9.69
C PRO A 134 -24.50 -16.44 -9.49
N ALA A 135 -25.66 -16.39 -10.14
CA ALA A 135 -26.62 -15.30 -9.92
C ALA A 135 -27.14 -15.33 -8.48
N ILE A 136 -27.23 -14.16 -7.86
CA ILE A 136 -27.92 -13.99 -6.58
C ILE A 136 -29.40 -13.75 -6.89
N GLY A 137 -30.24 -14.75 -6.61
CA GLY A 137 -31.68 -14.72 -6.92
C GLY A 137 -32.00 -15.33 -8.30
N GLU A 138 -33.05 -14.84 -8.94
CA GLU A 138 -33.49 -15.34 -10.25
C GLU A 138 -32.52 -14.93 -11.37
N LYS A 139 -32.00 -15.91 -12.11
CA LYS A 139 -31.12 -15.66 -13.26
C LYS A 139 -31.91 -15.07 -14.42
N ARG A 140 -31.60 -13.83 -14.79
CA ARG A 140 -32.23 -13.14 -15.94
C ARG A 140 -31.39 -13.20 -17.23
N PHE A 141 -30.07 -13.12 -17.11
CA PHE A 141 -29.14 -13.05 -18.25
C PHE A 141 -27.88 -13.86 -17.99
N THR A 142 -27.10 -14.08 -19.04
CA THR A 142 -25.71 -14.54 -18.97
C THR A 142 -24.82 -13.46 -19.53
N VAL A 143 -23.82 -13.04 -18.76
CA VAL A 143 -22.86 -12.00 -19.12
C VAL A 143 -21.46 -12.60 -19.09
N ALA A 144 -20.66 -12.29 -20.09
CA ALA A 144 -19.22 -12.57 -20.07
C ALA A 144 -18.50 -11.33 -19.51
N ALA A 145 -17.77 -11.50 -18.41
CA ALA A 145 -16.90 -10.47 -17.87
C ALA A 145 -15.45 -10.81 -18.22
N VAL A 146 -14.70 -9.83 -18.73
CA VAL A 146 -13.26 -9.97 -18.96
C VAL A 146 -12.55 -9.48 -17.71
N ASP A 147 -11.81 -10.38 -17.07
CA ASP A 147 -11.05 -10.05 -15.86
C ASP A 147 -9.77 -9.30 -16.22
N LEU A 148 -9.74 -8.01 -15.90
CA LEU A 148 -8.57 -7.13 -15.99
C LEU A 148 -8.18 -6.64 -14.59
N GLY A 149 -8.47 -7.42 -13.54
CA GLY A 149 -8.42 -7.02 -12.13
C GLY A 149 -9.80 -6.66 -11.58
N ILE A 150 -10.83 -7.44 -11.94
CA ILE A 150 -12.21 -7.19 -11.50
C ILE A 150 -12.32 -7.31 -9.97
N LYS A 151 -13.01 -6.36 -9.33
CA LYS A 151 -13.20 -6.38 -7.88
C LYS A 151 -14.35 -7.32 -7.52
N GLY A 152 -14.25 -8.02 -6.39
CA GLY A 152 -15.31 -8.93 -5.93
C GLY A 152 -16.68 -8.29 -5.65
N MET A 153 -16.75 -6.96 -5.57
CA MET A 153 -18.01 -6.20 -5.45
C MET A 153 -18.54 -5.67 -6.80
N THR A 154 -17.96 -6.09 -7.91
CA THR A 154 -18.48 -5.77 -9.25
C THR A 154 -19.60 -6.76 -9.55
N PRO A 155 -20.85 -6.29 -9.80
CA PRO A 155 -21.99 -7.16 -10.08
C PRO A 155 -21.84 -7.95 -11.38
#